data_AF-A0A5J4PQH2-F1
#
_entry.id   AF-A0A5J4PQH2-F1
#
_cell.length_a   1.000
_cell.length_b   1.000
_cell.length_c   1.000
_cell.angle_alpha   90.00
_cell.angle_beta   90.00
_cell.angle_gamma   90.00
#
_symmetry.space_group_name_H-M   'P 1'
#
loop_
_entity.id
_entity.type
_entity.pdbx_description
1 polymer ?
#
loop_
_entity_poly.entity_id
_entity_poly.type
_entity_poly.pdbx_seq_one_letter_code
_entity_poly.pdbx_strand_id
1 'polypeptide(L)'
;MGLFRMLDIKSSDIILNTIMSISSIVRGGLDTTDISKPHPHYETIEQCNGLTKIFQVFRQSKDKNTKDMAAICFGRIHRQRLIKDVNQKVEIIQYLKSIMCDPDDWTKGESINALSFLALNS
;
A
#
# COMPACT_ATOMS: atom_id res chain seq x y z
N MET A 1 -5.83 -4.68 15.52
CA MET A 1 -4.63 -4.24 16.27
C MET A 1 -3.39 -5.14 16.12
N GLY A 2 -3.49 -6.45 15.84
CA GLY A 2 -2.33 -7.37 15.81
C GLY A 2 -1.30 -7.08 14.70
N LEU A 3 -1.70 -7.16 13.43
CA LEU A 3 -0.79 -7.09 12.28
C LEU A 3 -0.04 -5.75 12.18
N PHE A 4 -0.72 -4.62 12.38
CA PHE A 4 -0.07 -3.30 12.32
C PHE A 4 0.97 -3.08 13.43
N ARG A 5 0.93 -3.80 14.55
CA ARG A 5 1.98 -3.73 15.58
C ARG A 5 3.24 -4.49 15.15
N MET A 6 3.11 -5.49 14.29
CA MET A 6 4.23 -6.28 13.79
C MET A 6 5.11 -5.51 12.80
N LEU A 7 4.59 -4.43 12.20
CA LEU A 7 5.36 -3.52 11.35
C LEU A 7 6.40 -2.68 12.11
N ASP A 8 6.29 -2.58 13.44
CA ASP A 8 7.24 -1.83 14.28
C ASP A 8 8.43 -2.70 14.75
N ILE A 9 8.45 -3.99 14.38
CA ILE A 9 9.47 -4.96 14.80
C ILE A 9 10.71 -4.81 13.90
N LYS A 10 11.93 -4.94 14.47
CA LYS A 10 13.20 -4.75 13.73
C LYS A 10 13.57 -5.87 12.74
N SER A 11 12.78 -6.93 12.63
CA SER A 11 13.10 -8.07 11.76
C SER A 11 12.50 -7.87 10.39
N SER A 12 13.36 -7.76 9.36
CA SER A 12 12.95 -7.57 7.97
C SER A 12 12.00 -8.66 7.48
N ASP A 13 12.23 -9.93 7.86
CA ASP A 13 11.37 -11.05 7.48
C ASP A 13 9.97 -10.93 8.09
N ILE A 14 9.89 -10.46 9.33
CA ILE A 14 8.60 -10.24 10.01
C ILE A 14 7.86 -9.09 9.34
N ILE A 15 8.54 -8.00 9.01
CA ILE A 15 7.95 -6.86 8.31
C ILE A 15 7.42 -7.31 6.94
N LEU A 16 8.23 -8.02 6.15
CA LEU A 16 7.85 -8.49 4.81
C LEU A 16 6.59 -9.38 4.87
N ASN A 17 6.61 -10.41 5.72
CA ASN A 17 5.46 -11.30 5.87
C ASN A 17 4.20 -10.57 6.37
N THR A 18 4.38 -9.59 7.25
CA THR A 18 3.27 -8.77 7.75
C THR A 18 2.68 -7.90 6.65
N ILE A 19 3.52 -7.18 5.86
CA ILE A 19 3.01 -6.31 4.79
C ILE A 19 2.39 -7.12 3.65
N MET A 20 2.93 -8.30 3.33
CA MET A 20 2.32 -9.23 2.36
C MET A 20 0.93 -9.69 2.82
N SER A 21 0.79 -10.01 4.11
CA SER A 21 -0.49 -10.41 4.70
C SER A 21 -1.51 -9.27 4.65
N ILE A 22 -1.11 -8.06 5.05
CA ILE A 22 -1.97 -6.86 4.98
C ILE A 22 -2.38 -6.59 3.52
N SER A 23 -1.42 -6.63 2.59
CA SER A 23 -1.67 -6.39 1.16
C SER A 23 -2.64 -7.40 0.56
N SER A 24 -2.58 -8.65 1.01
CA SER A 24 -3.51 -9.71 0.60
C SER A 24 -4.94 -9.45 1.08
N ILE A 25 -5.09 -9.01 2.34
CA ILE A 25 -6.40 -8.62 2.91
C ILE A 25 -6.97 -7.41 2.16
N VAL A 26 -6.15 -6.39 1.92
CA VAL A 26 -6.52 -5.20 1.14
C VAL A 26 -6.96 -5.61 -0.26
N ARG A 27 -6.23 -6.51 -0.93
CA ARG A 27 -6.63 -7.00 -2.26
C ARG A 27 -8.01 -7.68 -2.23
N GLY A 28 -8.27 -8.56 -1.27
CA GLY A 28 -9.60 -9.19 -1.13
C GLY A 28 -10.71 -8.16 -0.89
N GLY A 29 -10.42 -7.06 -0.20
CA GLY A 29 -11.35 -5.93 -0.06
C GLY A 29 -11.67 -5.22 -1.38
N LEU A 30 -10.69 -5.09 -2.27
CA LEU A 30 -10.88 -4.51 -3.61
C LEU A 30 -11.79 -5.39 -4.48
N ASP A 31 -11.60 -6.71 -4.44
CA ASP A 31 -12.34 -7.68 -5.27
C ASP A 31 -13.82 -7.81 -4.85
N THR A 32 -14.15 -7.39 -3.64
CA THR A 32 -15.50 -7.51 -3.07
C THR A 32 -16.34 -6.24 -3.18
N THR A 33 -15.77 -5.14 -3.69
CA THR A 33 -16.44 -3.83 -3.69
C THR A 33 -16.21 -3.06 -4.97
N ASP A 34 -17.24 -2.34 -5.41
CA ASP A 34 -17.21 -1.52 -6.62
C ASP A 34 -16.06 -0.48 -6.60
N ILE A 35 -15.41 -0.29 -7.75
CA ILE A 35 -14.26 0.60 -7.92
C ILE A 35 -14.58 2.08 -7.64
N SER A 36 -15.84 2.48 -7.81
CA SER A 36 -16.35 3.82 -7.47
C SER A 36 -16.54 4.04 -5.97
N LYS A 37 -16.44 2.99 -5.16
CA LYS A 37 -16.57 3.08 -3.69
C LYS A 37 -15.20 3.10 -3.01
N PRO A 38 -15.08 3.82 -1.88
CA PRO A 38 -13.92 3.73 -1.01
C PRO A 38 -13.57 2.29 -0.66
N HIS A 39 -12.29 2.05 -0.39
CA HIS A 39 -11.83 0.73 0.07
C HIS A 39 -12.56 0.33 1.37
N PRO A 40 -13.13 -0.89 1.47
CA PRO A 40 -14.01 -1.29 2.58
C PRO A 40 -13.32 -1.26 3.95
N HIS A 41 -12.01 -1.45 3.97
CA HIS A 41 -11.21 -1.44 5.20
C HIS A 41 -10.51 -0.12 5.50
N TYR A 42 -10.74 0.95 4.71
CA TYR A 42 -10.01 2.22 4.87
C TYR A 42 -10.10 2.77 6.30
N GLU A 43 -11.32 2.93 6.81
CA GLU A 43 -11.56 3.53 8.14
C GLU A 43 -10.98 2.67 9.27
N THR A 44 -11.11 1.34 9.18
CA THR A 44 -10.52 0.43 10.15
C THR A 44 -8.99 0.49 10.17
N ILE A 45 -8.36 0.63 8.99
CA ILE A 45 -6.91 0.79 8.85
C ILE A 45 -6.48 2.15 9.45
N GLU A 46 -7.20 3.22 9.15
CA GLU A 46 -6.93 4.57 9.66
C GLU A 46 -7.04 4.62 11.21
N GLN A 47 -8.10 4.04 11.78
CA GLN A 47 -8.31 3.95 13.24
C GLN A 47 -7.18 3.22 13.98
N CYS A 48 -6.47 2.31 13.30
CA CYS A 48 -5.34 1.58 13.86
C CYS A 48 -3.97 2.22 13.57
N ASN A 49 -3.93 3.46 13.05
CA ASN A 49 -2.73 4.11 12.53
C ASN A 49 -2.01 3.30 11.43
N GLY A 50 -2.74 2.42 10.74
CA GLY A 50 -2.16 1.50 9.77
C GLY A 50 -1.57 2.20 8.56
N LEU A 51 -2.20 3.28 8.08
CA LEU A 51 -1.70 4.10 6.97
C LEU A 51 -0.29 4.64 7.29
N THR A 52 -0.13 5.28 8.45
CA THR A 52 1.15 5.83 8.91
C THR A 52 2.24 4.76 8.95
N LYS A 53 1.91 3.57 9.47
CA LYS A 53 2.88 2.48 9.60
C LYS A 53 3.27 1.88 8.26
N ILE A 54 2.32 1.69 7.35
CA ILE A 54 2.62 1.21 5.99
C ILE A 54 3.53 2.22 5.28
N PHE A 55 3.22 3.51 5.37
CA PHE A 55 4.07 4.56 4.78
C PHE A 55 5.48 4.57 5.39
N GLN A 56 5.59 4.38 6.71
CA GLN A 56 6.88 4.27 7.38
C GLN A 56 7.70 3.08 6.87
N VAL A 57 7.08 1.91 6.71
CA VAL A 57 7.73 0.71 6.14
C VAL A 57 8.24 1.00 4.73
N PHE A 58 7.40 1.62 3.88
CA PHE A 58 7.80 2.05 2.54
C PHE A 58 9.04 2.96 2.58
N ARG A 59 9.06 3.96 3.48
CA ARG A 59 10.16 4.94 3.54
C ARG A 59 11.46 4.34 4.09
N GLN A 60 11.36 3.46 5.09
CA GLN A 60 12.51 2.96 5.84
C GLN A 60 13.09 1.65 5.26
N SER A 61 12.31 0.90 4.49
CA SER A 61 12.78 -0.36 3.92
C SER A 61 13.91 -0.14 2.91
N LYS A 62 14.99 -0.91 3.09
CA LYS A 62 16.06 -1.09 2.09
C LYS A 62 15.83 -2.32 1.21
N ASP A 63 14.98 -3.23 1.68
CA ASP A 63 14.56 -4.41 0.92
C ASP A 63 13.54 -3.98 -0.13
N LYS A 64 13.83 -4.31 -1.40
CA LYS A 64 13.01 -3.93 -2.55
C LYS A 64 11.61 -4.53 -2.43
N ASN A 65 11.50 -5.82 -2.13
CA ASN A 65 10.22 -6.52 -2.08
C ASN A 65 9.29 -5.93 -1.02
N THR A 66 9.82 -5.65 0.17
CA THR A 66 9.09 -5.00 1.26
C THR A 66 8.64 -3.60 0.86
N LYS A 67 9.51 -2.84 0.18
CA LYS A 67 9.22 -1.47 -0.25
C LYS A 67 8.16 -1.42 -1.34
N ASP A 68 8.26 -2.28 -2.34
CA ASP A 68 7.29 -2.43 -3.42
C ASP A 68 5.92 -2.82 -2.85
N MET A 69 5.89 -3.84 -2.00
CA MET A 69 4.67 -4.31 -1.37
C MET A 69 4.01 -3.21 -0.52
N ALA A 70 4.80 -2.44 0.24
CA ALA A 70 4.27 -1.33 1.03
C ALA A 70 3.69 -0.21 0.15
N ALA A 71 4.38 0.17 -0.93
CA ALA A 71 3.90 1.20 -1.86
C ALA A 71 2.60 0.77 -2.56
N ILE A 72 2.56 -0.47 -3.07
CA ILE A 72 1.38 -1.06 -3.72
C ILE A 72 0.21 -1.12 -2.74
N CYS A 73 0.44 -1.63 -1.53
CA CYS A 73 -0.57 -1.73 -0.48
C CYS A 73 -1.13 -0.34 -0.14
N PHE A 74 -0.27 0.66 0.00
CA PHE A 74 -0.69 2.03 0.31
C PHE A 74 -1.57 2.61 -0.80
N GLY A 75 -1.16 2.47 -2.07
CA GLY A 75 -1.95 2.94 -3.21
C GLY A 75 -3.33 2.27 -3.32
N ARG A 76 -3.41 0.96 -3.06
CA ARG A 76 -4.67 0.20 -3.03
C ARG A 76 -5.66 0.68 -1.96
N ILE A 77 -5.16 0.94 -0.76
CA ILE A 77 -6.01 1.42 0.35
C ILE A 77 -6.64 2.77 -0.02
N HIS A 78 -5.91 3.62 -0.74
CA HIS A 78 -6.35 4.95 -1.16
C HIS A 78 -7.28 4.98 -2.38
N ARG A 79 -7.95 3.88 -2.73
CA ARG A 79 -9.03 3.90 -3.73
C ARG A 79 -10.17 4.81 -3.26
N GLN A 80 -10.54 5.79 -4.08
CA GLN A 80 -11.58 6.79 -3.81
C GLN A 80 -11.33 7.59 -2.51
N ARG A 81 -10.07 7.70 -2.08
CA ARG A 81 -9.64 8.44 -0.89
C ARG A 81 -8.33 9.19 -1.15
N LEU A 82 -8.38 10.52 -1.02
CA LEU A 82 -7.20 11.38 -1.16
C LEU A 82 -6.11 11.04 -0.14
N ILE A 83 -4.86 11.01 -0.61
CA ILE A 83 -3.68 11.13 0.25
C ILE A 83 -3.56 12.61 0.61
N LYS A 84 -3.88 12.98 1.86
CA LYS A 84 -3.93 14.37 2.32
C LYS A 84 -2.55 15.03 2.35
N ASP A 85 -1.52 14.26 2.69
CA ASP A 85 -0.14 14.74 2.71
C ASP A 85 0.45 14.71 1.30
N VAL A 86 0.73 15.90 0.76
CA VAL A 86 1.25 16.09 -0.60
C VAL A 86 2.62 15.42 -0.77
N ASN A 87 3.48 15.42 0.25
CA ASN A 87 4.79 14.79 0.17
C ASN A 87 4.64 13.27 0.10
N GLN A 88 3.78 12.69 0.94
CA GLN A 88 3.49 11.25 0.88
C GLN A 88 2.92 10.85 -0.48
N LYS A 89 1.99 11.66 -1.02
CA LYS A 89 1.39 11.44 -2.34
C LYS A 89 2.46 11.42 -3.43
N VAL A 90 3.36 12.40 -3.43
CA VAL A 90 4.44 12.51 -4.43
C VAL A 90 5.41 11.32 -4.31
N GLU A 91 5.89 11.01 -3.11
CA GLU A 91 6.82 9.91 -2.87
C GLU A 91 6.24 8.56 -3.36
N ILE A 92 4.98 8.26 -3.02
CA ILE A 92 4.31 7.02 -3.44
C ILE A 92 4.12 6.98 -4.95
N ILE A 93 3.62 8.05 -5.57
CA ILE A 93 3.36 8.06 -7.02
C ILE A 93 4.68 7.92 -7.80
N GLN A 94 5.73 8.63 -7.39
CA GLN A 94 7.04 8.54 -8.03
C GLN A 94 7.61 7.12 -7.94
N TYR A 95 7.51 6.50 -6.76
CA TYR A 95 8.00 5.15 -6.57
C TYR A 95 7.19 4.12 -7.37
N LEU A 96 5.86 4.17 -7.31
CA LEU A 96 4.99 3.29 -8.09
C LEU A 96 5.30 3.41 -9.59
N LYS A 97 5.52 4.63 -10.10
CA LYS A 97 5.94 4.85 -11.50
C LYS A 97 7.28 4.17 -11.83
N SER A 98 8.24 4.19 -10.91
CA SER A 98 9.56 3.57 -11.13
C SER A 98 9.48 2.05 -11.29
N ILE A 99 8.48 1.40 -10.67
CA ILE A 99 8.29 -0.06 -10.71
C ILE A 99 7.22 -0.51 -11.74
N MET A 100 6.69 0.40 -12.56
CA MET A 100 5.79 0.03 -13.68
C MET A 100 6.49 -0.75 -14.80
N CYS A 101 7.81 -0.74 -14.83
CA CYS A 101 8.63 -1.49 -15.78
C CYS A 101 9.44 -2.59 -15.09
N ASP A 102 9.01 -3.04 -13.91
CA ASP A 102 9.70 -4.09 -13.19
C ASP A 102 9.71 -5.40 -14.00
N PRO A 103 10.83 -6.17 -13.98
CA PRO A 103 10.88 -7.50 -14.62
C PRO A 103 9.90 -8.50 -14.00
N ASP A 104 9.51 -8.32 -12.73
CA ASP A 104 8.47 -9.11 -12.11
C ASP A 104 7.09 -8.63 -12.57
N ASP A 105 6.40 -9.46 -13.35
CA ASP A 105 5.09 -9.15 -13.94
C ASP A 105 4.04 -8.81 -12.87
N TRP A 106 4.13 -9.46 -11.71
CA TRP A 106 3.23 -9.18 -10.59
C TRP A 106 3.43 -7.76 -10.07
N THR A 107 4.66 -7.39 -9.75
CA THR A 107 5.02 -6.04 -9.26
C THR A 107 4.63 -4.97 -10.27
N LYS A 108 4.93 -5.21 -11.55
CA LYS A 108 4.53 -4.35 -12.65
C LYS A 108 3.02 -4.14 -12.70
N GLY A 109 2.23 -5.22 -12.78
CA GLY A 109 0.77 -5.12 -12.89
C GLY A 109 0.15 -4.42 -11.68
N GLU A 110 0.63 -4.72 -10.48
CA GLU A 110 0.05 -4.19 -9.26
C GLU A 110 0.44 -2.73 -8.99
N SER A 111 1.60 -2.28 -9.47
CA SER A 111 1.95 -0.86 -9.44
C SER A 111 1.05 -0.02 -10.35
N ILE A 112 0.71 -0.53 -11.53
CA ILE A 112 -0.22 0.11 -12.48
C ILE A 112 -1.62 0.19 -11.84
N ASN A 113 -2.09 -0.91 -11.26
CA ASN A 113 -3.37 -0.93 -10.55
C ASN A 113 -3.40 0.08 -9.41
N ALA A 114 -2.36 0.11 -8.56
CA ALA A 114 -2.25 1.07 -7.47
C ALA A 114 -2.29 2.53 -7.96
N LEU A 115 -1.59 2.86 -9.04
CA LEU A 115 -1.67 4.18 -9.67
C LEU A 115 -3.05 4.50 -10.20
N SER A 116 -3.75 3.53 -10.80
CA SER A 116 -5.12 3.71 -11.27
C SER A 116 -6.06 4.08 -10.13
N PHE A 117 -5.95 3.41 -8.97
CA PHE A 117 -6.75 3.72 -7.79
C PHE A 117 -6.46 5.11 -7.23
N LEU A 118 -5.21 5.56 -7.28
CA LEU A 118 -4.82 6.91 -6.89
C LEU A 118 -5.34 7.98 -7.85
N ALA A 119 -5.48 7.65 -9.14
CA ALA A 119 -6.00 8.57 -10.16
C ALA A 119 -7.52 8.76 -10.07
N LEU A 120 -8.26 7.78 -9.54
CA LEU A 120 -9.71 7.88 -9.30
C LEU A 120 -10.10 8.95 -8.27
N ASN A 121 -9.13 9.48 -7.52
CA ASN A 121 -9.34 10.49 -6.48
C ASN A 121 -9.37 11.92 -7.05
N SER A 122 -9.99 12.10 -8.23
CA SER A 122 -10.10 13.40 -8.92
C SER A 122 -10.95 14.39 -8.13
#